data_AF-A0A956MFP6-F1
#
_entry.id   AF-A0A956MFP6-F1
#
_cell.length_a   1.000
_cell.length_b   1.000
_cell.length_c   1.000
_cell.angle_alpha   90.00
_cell.angle_beta   90.00
_cell.angle_gamma   90.00
#
_symmetry.space_group_name_H-M   'P 1'
#
loop_
_entity.id
_entity.type
_entity.pdbx_description
1 polymer ?
#
loop_
_entity_poly.entity_id
_entity_poly.type
_entity_poly.pdbx_seq_one_letter_code
_entity_poly.pdbx_strand_id
1 'polypeptide(L)'
;RPEAPGKWSIGQVLQHLADSELVWGYRLRRILSEDRPTLHGFDQDAWADALDYATGDAQLALDVFRALRSVHVRLLERAGPDALRRVGVHAERGEESLDHLVSLYAGHDLAHRRQVERIRALYA
;
A
#
# COMPACT_ATOMS: atom_id res chain seq x y z
N ARG A 1 -13.86 15.34 2.44
CA ARG A 1 -14.68 15.09 3.65
C ARG A 1 -14.53 13.62 4.04
N PRO A 2 -14.48 13.27 5.34
CA PRO A 2 -14.43 11.89 5.82
C PRO A 2 -15.83 11.29 6.02
N GLU A 3 -15.97 9.96 6.10
CA GLU A 3 -17.28 9.30 6.35
C GLU A 3 -17.79 9.45 7.80
N ALA A 4 -16.89 9.72 8.76
CA ALA A 4 -17.20 9.97 10.16
C ALA A 4 -16.06 10.76 10.84
N PRO A 5 -16.29 11.37 12.02
CA PRO A 5 -15.22 11.98 12.82
C PRO A 5 -14.08 10.98 13.09
N GLY A 6 -12.83 11.44 12.95
CA GLY A 6 -11.64 10.60 13.14
C GLY A 6 -11.37 9.59 12.02
N LYS A 7 -12.14 9.60 10.92
CA LYS A 7 -11.84 8.80 9.72
C LYS A 7 -11.15 9.64 8.66
N TRP A 8 -10.43 8.98 7.77
CA TRP A 8 -9.80 9.63 6.62
C TRP A 8 -10.80 10.05 5.56
N SER A 9 -10.51 11.20 4.94
CA SER A 9 -11.14 11.64 3.69
C SER A 9 -10.59 10.87 2.48
N ILE A 10 -11.25 11.00 1.32
CA ILE A 10 -10.76 10.39 0.06
C ILE A 10 -9.32 10.84 -0.24
N GLY A 11 -8.98 12.12 -0.05
CA GLY A 11 -7.62 12.63 -0.30
C GLY A 11 -6.57 11.94 0.58
N GLN A 12 -6.86 11.81 1.88
CA GLN A 12 -5.98 11.11 2.82
C GLN A 12 -5.86 9.61 2.49
N VAL A 13 -6.95 8.96 2.06
CA VAL A 13 -6.92 7.57 1.59
C VAL A 13 -6.02 7.41 0.36
N LEU A 14 -6.05 8.37 -0.57
CA LEU A 14 -5.19 8.34 -1.76
C LEU A 14 -3.71 8.52 -1.41
N GLN A 15 -3.38 9.41 -0.46
CA GLN A 15 -2.02 9.54 0.05
C GLN A 15 -1.53 8.26 0.73
N HIS A 16 -2.34 7.69 1.61
CA HIS A 16 -2.05 6.40 2.26
C HIS A 16 -1.78 5.30 1.25
N LEU A 17 -2.59 5.19 0.18
CA LEU A 17 -2.36 4.21 -0.87
C LEU A 17 -1.01 4.43 -1.58
N ALA A 18 -0.65 5.68 -1.88
CA ALA A 18 0.63 6.00 -2.52
C ALA A 18 1.84 5.62 -1.65
N ASP A 19 1.79 5.97 -0.36
CA ASP A 19 2.86 5.68 0.61
C ASP A 19 2.96 4.18 0.94
N SER A 20 1.82 3.51 1.08
CA SER A 20 1.76 2.05 1.25
C SER A 20 2.34 1.31 0.04
N GLU A 21 2.10 1.82 -1.18
CA GLU A 21 2.67 1.28 -2.42
C GLU A 21 4.19 1.52 -2.53
N LEU A 22 4.70 2.63 -1.99
CA LEU A 22 6.14 2.88 -1.88
C LEU A 22 6.81 1.86 -0.94
N VAL A 23 6.23 1.63 0.24
CA VAL A 23 6.70 0.62 1.19
C VAL A 23 6.62 -0.78 0.57
N TRP A 24 5.53 -1.09 -0.12
CA TRP A 24 5.37 -2.34 -0.86
C TRP A 24 6.51 -2.54 -1.87
N GLY A 25 6.75 -1.52 -2.68
CA GLY A 25 7.80 -1.55 -3.71
C GLY A 25 9.18 -1.84 -3.15
N TYR A 26 9.50 -1.27 -1.99
CA TYR A 26 10.75 -1.55 -1.29
C TYR A 26 10.80 -3.00 -0.79
N ARG A 27 9.75 -3.48 -0.11
CA ARG A 27 9.66 -4.87 0.39
C ARG A 27 9.74 -5.89 -0.75
N LEU A 28 9.04 -5.66 -1.86
CA LEU A 28 9.09 -6.50 -3.05
C LEU A 28 10.51 -6.67 -3.55
N ARG A 29 11.27 -5.57 -3.70
CA ARG A 29 12.67 -5.62 -4.15
C ARG A 29 13.54 -6.41 -3.18
N ARG A 30 13.42 -6.11 -1.87
CA ARG A 30 14.14 -6.83 -0.80
C ARG A 30 13.91 -8.33 -0.90
N ILE A 31 12.65 -8.77 -0.94
CA ILE A 31 12.29 -10.19 -0.99
C ILE A 31 12.86 -10.85 -2.25
N LEU A 32 12.82 -10.16 -3.39
CA LEU A 32 13.35 -10.70 -4.65
C LEU A 32 14.89 -10.78 -4.69
N SER A 33 15.60 -9.86 -4.03
CA SER A 33 17.07 -9.77 -4.12
C SER A 33 17.84 -10.32 -2.93
N GLU A 34 17.18 -10.57 -1.80
CA GLU A 34 17.84 -10.98 -0.56
C GLU A 34 17.28 -12.31 -0.04
N ASP A 35 18.06 -13.02 0.77
CA ASP A 35 17.58 -14.21 1.48
C ASP A 35 16.85 -13.80 2.76
N ARG A 36 15.53 -14.07 2.79
CA ARG A 36 14.65 -13.87 3.95
C ARG A 36 14.85 -12.52 4.68
N PRO A 37 14.75 -11.37 3.99
CA PRO A 37 15.03 -10.07 4.59
C PRO A 37 14.00 -9.70 5.67
N THR A 38 14.44 -8.97 6.69
CA THR A 38 13.54 -8.34 7.65
C THR A 38 12.73 -7.23 6.97
N LEU A 39 11.41 -7.25 7.19
CA LEU A 39 10.45 -6.25 6.71
C LEU A 39 9.94 -5.44 7.90
N HIS A 40 10.17 -4.12 7.88
CA HIS A 40 9.71 -3.23 8.95
C HIS A 40 8.29 -2.75 8.67
N GLY A 41 7.47 -2.67 9.73
CA GLY A 41 6.20 -1.97 9.72
C GLY A 41 6.39 -0.46 9.57
N PHE A 42 5.28 0.25 9.37
CA PHE A 42 5.23 1.70 9.43
C PHE A 42 3.94 2.12 10.13
N ASP A 43 3.98 3.25 10.84
CA ASP A 43 2.83 3.81 11.51
C ASP A 43 2.08 4.75 10.55
N GLN A 44 1.04 4.23 9.92
CA GLN A 44 0.24 4.95 8.93
C GLN A 44 -0.47 6.19 9.51
N ASP A 45 -0.85 6.16 10.79
CA ASP A 45 -1.56 7.26 11.43
C ASP A 45 -0.56 8.37 11.75
N ALA A 46 0.61 8.02 12.27
CA ALA A 46 1.72 8.97 12.45
C ALA A 46 2.16 9.60 11.12
N TRP A 47 2.18 8.84 10.02
CA TRP A 47 2.48 9.39 8.69
C TRP A 47 1.40 10.34 8.22
N ALA A 48 0.13 9.97 8.38
CA ALA A 48 -0.98 10.83 7.98
C ALA A 48 -0.96 12.20 8.67
N ASP A 49 -0.58 12.22 9.95
CA ASP A 49 -0.45 13.44 10.74
C ASP A 49 0.83 14.21 10.40
N ALA A 50 2.00 13.55 10.46
CA ALA A 50 3.30 14.20 10.32
C ALA A 50 3.62 14.67 8.89
N LEU A 51 3.05 14.00 7.88
CA LEU A 51 3.20 14.35 6.46
C LEU A 51 2.03 15.21 5.95
N ASP A 52 1.14 15.64 6.84
CA ASP A 52 -0.02 16.50 6.55
C ASP A 52 -0.87 16.00 5.36
N TYR A 53 -1.37 14.76 5.47
CA TYR A 53 -2.22 14.18 4.43
C TYR A 53 -3.50 15.00 4.19
N ALA A 54 -3.90 15.83 5.15
CA ALA A 54 -5.10 16.65 5.07
C ALA A 54 -4.99 17.76 4.01
N THR A 55 -3.79 18.26 3.72
CA THR A 55 -3.58 19.37 2.76
C THR A 55 -2.95 18.93 1.43
N GLY A 56 -2.39 17.73 1.35
CA GLY A 56 -1.67 17.32 0.14
C GLY A 56 -2.58 17.00 -1.06
N ASP A 57 -1.94 16.99 -2.23
CA ASP A 57 -2.61 16.88 -3.53
C ASP A 57 -3.07 15.42 -3.80
N ALA A 58 -4.38 15.23 -3.75
CA ALA A 58 -5.02 13.94 -4.00
C ALA A 58 -4.77 13.40 -5.43
N GLN A 59 -4.67 14.28 -6.43
CA GLN A 59 -4.43 13.87 -7.81
C GLN A 59 -2.98 13.39 -7.98
N LEU A 60 -2.02 14.12 -7.41
CA LEU A 60 -0.63 13.70 -7.38
C LEU A 60 -0.47 12.34 -6.68
N ALA A 61 -1.11 12.14 -5.53
CA ALA A 61 -1.06 10.86 -4.81
C ALA A 61 -1.59 9.69 -5.66
N LEU A 62 -2.71 9.89 -6.36
CA LEU A 62 -3.26 8.89 -7.27
C LEU A 62 -2.30 8.56 -8.42
N ASP A 63 -1.63 9.56 -8.98
CA ASP A 63 -0.70 9.38 -10.07
C ASP A 63 0.58 8.66 -9.61
N VAL A 64 1.09 8.95 -8.41
CA VAL A 64 2.18 8.21 -7.78
C VAL A 64 1.80 6.75 -7.56
N PHE A 65 0.63 6.48 -6.97
CA PHE A 65 0.15 5.11 -6.76
C PHE A 65 0.10 4.32 -8.07
N ARG A 66 -0.48 4.91 -9.13
CA ARG A 66 -0.58 4.27 -10.45
C ARG A 66 0.79 3.98 -11.05
N ALA A 67 1.71 4.94 -11.00
CA ALA A 67 3.05 4.78 -11.53
C ALA A 67 3.78 3.64 -10.82
N LEU A 68 3.81 3.65 -9.48
CA LEU A 68 4.46 2.63 -8.67
C LEU A 68 3.84 1.24 -8.90
N ARG A 69 2.50 1.13 -8.84
CA ARG A 69 1.79 -0.13 -9.08
C ARG A 69 2.13 -0.72 -10.44
N SER A 70 2.17 0.11 -11.48
CA SER A 70 2.52 -0.35 -12.83
C SER A 70 3.94 -0.91 -12.92
N VAL A 71 4.89 -0.36 -12.15
CA VAL A 71 6.27 -0.86 -12.07
C VAL A 71 6.33 -2.17 -11.29
N HIS A 72 5.61 -2.28 -10.18
CA HIS A 72 5.63 -3.46 -9.31
C HIS A 72 4.96 -4.68 -9.95
N VAL A 73 3.82 -4.50 -10.63
CA VAL A 73 3.17 -5.59 -11.38
C VAL A 73 4.11 -6.14 -12.45
N ARG A 74 4.74 -5.26 -13.25
CA ARG A 74 5.71 -5.69 -14.26
C ARG A 74 6.95 -6.36 -13.66
N LEU A 75 7.36 -5.97 -12.46
CA LEU A 75 8.47 -6.62 -11.77
C LEU A 75 8.10 -8.04 -11.33
N LEU A 76 6.89 -8.24 -10.79
CA LEU A 76 6.38 -9.55 -10.42
C LEU A 76 6.23 -10.47 -11.64
N GLU A 77 5.69 -9.95 -12.75
CA GLU A 77 5.56 -10.70 -14.02
C GLU A 77 6.92 -11.19 -14.51
N ARG A 78 7.96 -10.34 -14.47
CA ARG A 78 9.33 -10.72 -14.85
C ARG A 78 9.98 -11.71 -13.89
N ALA A 79 9.68 -11.62 -12.59
CA ALA A 79 10.23 -12.51 -11.57
C ALA A 79 9.69 -13.96 -11.72
N GLY A 80 8.51 -14.10 -12.31
CA GLY A 80 7.90 -15.40 -12.59
C GLY A 80 7.25 -16.05 -11.37
N PRO A 81 6.47 -17.12 -11.57
CA PRO A 81 5.64 -17.73 -10.53
C PRO A 81 6.47 -18.34 -9.39
N ASP A 82 7.69 -18.79 -9.65
CA ASP A 82 8.56 -19.36 -8.62
C ASP A 82 8.99 -18.33 -7.57
N ALA A 83 9.05 -17.05 -7.95
CA ALA A 83 9.38 -15.96 -7.02
C ALA A 83 8.30 -15.75 -5.94
N LEU A 84 7.06 -16.19 -6.19
CA LEU A 84 5.97 -16.10 -5.22
C LEU A 84 6.22 -16.91 -3.94
N ARG A 85 7.09 -17.94 -4.02
CA ARG A 85 7.52 -18.74 -2.87
C ARG A 85 8.61 -18.08 -2.03
N ARG A 86 9.21 -16.98 -2.50
CA ARG A 86 10.20 -16.23 -1.71
C ARG A 86 9.53 -15.56 -0.52
N VAL A 87 10.31 -15.36 0.53
CA VAL A 87 9.82 -14.93 1.84
C VAL A 87 10.58 -13.71 2.33
N GLY A 88 9.88 -12.81 3.00
CA GLY A 88 10.46 -11.85 3.95
C GLY A 88 9.94 -12.10 5.36
N VAL A 89 10.65 -11.61 6.37
CA VAL A 89 10.27 -11.76 7.78
C VAL A 89 9.80 -10.42 8.32
N HIS A 90 8.49 -10.21 8.41
CA HIS A 90 7.91 -9.03 9.03
C HIS A 90 8.23 -8.98 10.52
N ALA A 91 8.77 -7.86 10.98
CA ALA A 91 9.24 -7.69 12.36
C ALA A 91 8.17 -8.01 13.42
N GLU A 92 6.90 -7.76 13.10
CA GLU A 92 5.76 -7.98 14.00
C GLU A 92 4.90 -9.22 13.67
N ARG A 93 4.90 -9.66 12.40
CA ARG A 93 3.96 -10.68 11.90
C ARG A 93 4.64 -12.00 11.54
N GLY A 94 5.97 -12.03 11.57
CA GLY A 94 6.76 -13.20 11.22
C GLY A 94 6.91 -13.38 9.70
N GLU A 95 7.09 -14.63 9.30
CA GLU A 95 7.35 -15.01 7.91
C GLU A 95 6.14 -14.76 6.99
N GLU A 96 6.36 -14.01 5.92
CA GLU A 96 5.37 -13.70 4.89
C GLU A 96 5.94 -14.05 3.51
N SER A 97 5.24 -14.93 2.78
CA SER A 97 5.57 -15.21 1.38
C SER A 97 5.20 -14.04 0.48
N LEU A 98 5.87 -13.93 -0.66
CA LEU A 98 5.55 -12.92 -1.65
C LEU A 98 4.13 -13.09 -2.18
N ASP A 99 3.66 -14.34 -2.34
CA ASP A 99 2.27 -14.66 -2.67
C ASP A 99 1.27 -14.09 -1.66
N HIS A 100 1.54 -14.30 -0.36
CA HIS A 100 0.72 -13.77 0.72
C HIS A 100 0.66 -12.24 0.67
N LEU A 101 1.82 -11.59 0.49
CA LEU A 101 1.91 -10.14 0.41
C LEU A 101 1.16 -9.57 -0.79
N VAL A 102 1.26 -10.19 -1.97
CA VAL A 102 0.49 -9.78 -3.15
C VAL A 102 -1.02 -9.84 -2.86
N SER A 103 -1.48 -10.92 -2.24
CA SER A 103 -2.88 -11.07 -1.85
C SER A 103 -3.31 -10.04 -0.79
N LEU A 104 -2.45 -9.79 0.20
CA LEU A 104 -2.67 -8.80 1.25
C LEU A 104 -2.84 -7.40 0.66
N TYR A 105 -1.95 -6.97 -0.23
CA TYR A 105 -2.02 -5.64 -0.86
C TYR A 105 -3.23 -5.52 -1.80
N ALA A 106 -3.58 -6.57 -2.55
CA ALA A 106 -4.81 -6.57 -3.34
C ALA A 106 -6.07 -6.41 -2.46
N GLY A 107 -6.13 -7.12 -1.33
CA GLY A 107 -7.22 -7.01 -0.36
C GLY A 107 -7.31 -5.63 0.29
N HIS A 108 -6.16 -5.06 0.65
CA HIS A 108 -6.01 -3.70 1.18
C HIS A 108 -6.59 -2.65 0.22
N ASP A 109 -6.21 -2.70 -1.06
CA ASP A 109 -6.68 -1.74 -2.05
C ASP A 109 -8.19 -1.83 -2.26
N LEU A 110 -8.74 -3.04 -2.29
CA LEU A 110 -10.19 -3.26 -2.39
C LEU A 110 -10.93 -2.69 -1.17
N ALA A 111 -10.36 -2.78 0.03
CA ALA A 111 -10.95 -2.19 1.22
C ALA A 111 -11.00 -0.66 1.14
N HIS A 112 -9.92 -0.01 0.71
CA HIS A 112 -9.88 1.44 0.52
C HIS A 112 -10.73 1.92 -0.64
N ARG A 113 -10.82 1.15 -1.74
CA ARG A 113 -11.76 1.43 -2.82
C ARG A 113 -13.21 1.46 -2.28
N ARG A 114 -13.61 0.47 -1.48
CA ARG A 114 -14.93 0.45 -0.85
C ARG A 114 -15.14 1.65 0.10
N GLN A 115 -14.10 2.08 0.81
CA GLN A 115 -14.16 3.29 1.64
C GLN A 115 -14.40 4.54 0.79
N VAL A 116 -13.70 4.70 -0.32
CA VAL A 116 -13.91 5.80 -1.27
C VAL A 116 -15.35 5.77 -1.82
N GLU A 117 -15.87 4.61 -2.20
CA GLU A 117 -17.24 4.45 -2.67
C GLU A 117 -18.28 4.89 -1.62
N ARG A 118 -18.12 4.49 -0.36
CA ARG A 118 -19.00 4.93 0.74
C ARG A 118 -18.95 6.44 0.94
N ILE A 119 -17.76 7.04 0.97
CA ILE A 119 -17.61 8.49 1.12
C ILE A 119 -18.27 9.22 -0.06
N ARG A 120 -18.10 8.73 -1.30
CA ARG A 120 -18.76 9.32 -2.46
C ARG A 120 -20.28 9.24 -2.35
N ALA A 121 -20.83 8.11 -1.91
CA ALA A 121 -22.28 7.95 -1.74
C ALA A 121 -22.87 8.87 -0.66
N LEU A 122 -22.11 9.21 0.39
CA LEU A 122 -22.55 10.12 1.46
C LEU A 122 -22.59 11.59 1.04
N TYR A 123 -21.86 11.97 -0.01
CA TYR A 123 -21.69 13.37 -0.45
C TYR A 123 -22.00 13.59 -1.94
N ALA A 124 -22.63 12.61 -2.59
CA ALA A 124 -23.19 12.75 -3.93
C ALA A 124 -24.50 13.55 -3.87
#